data_AF-A0A2H6IER1-F1
#
_entry.id   AF-A0A2H6IER1-F1
#
_cell.length_a   1.000
_cell.length_b   1.000
_cell.length_c   1.000
_cell.angle_alpha   90.00
_cell.angle_beta   90.00
_cell.angle_gamma   90.00
#
_symmetry.space_group_name_H-M   'P 1'
#
loop_
_entity.id
_entity.type
_entity.pdbx_description
1 polymer ?
#
loop_
_entity_poly.entity_id
_entity_poly.type
_entity_poly.pdbx_seq_one_letter_code
_entity_poly.pdbx_strand_id
1 'polypeptide(L)'
;MIFPPQFLSLVFIIVVVLYFLASSIKVLKEYERGVVFRLGRIIPVKGPGLVIIWPIIDKLVRVSLRTITMDVPSQDVITKDNVTVKVNAVVYFRVMDPIKAVTAIEDYYFGTSQMAQTTLRSVLGQSQLDELLSKRDAINAELQRIIDFQTEPWGVKVTAVEVKNVDLPVEMQRAIAKQAEAERERRAKVIHAEGEFQAAQKLADAAKIIATEPATLQLRFLQTLTEISSEKNSTIIFPVPIDLIKPFLEKRNS
;
A
#
# COMPACT_ATOMS: atom_id res chain seq x y z
N MET A 1 29.30 -64.54 27.69
CA MET A 1 30.14 -63.81 26.73
C MET A 1 30.37 -62.40 27.30
N ILE A 2 31.38 -62.24 28.15
CA ILE A 2 31.67 -60.97 28.81
C ILE A 2 32.65 -60.24 27.89
N PHE A 3 32.20 -59.19 27.20
CA PHE A 3 33.09 -58.37 26.38
C PHE A 3 34.21 -57.82 27.26
N PRO A 4 35.49 -57.88 26.83
CA PRO A 4 36.58 -57.31 27.60
C PRO A 4 36.35 -55.80 27.79
N PRO A 5 36.65 -55.23 28.97
CA PRO A 5 36.42 -53.81 29.26
C PRO A 5 37.15 -52.86 28.29
N GLN A 6 38.21 -53.36 27.64
CA GLN A 6 38.95 -52.68 26.58
C GLN A 6 38.12 -52.48 25.29
N PHE A 7 37.22 -53.42 24.96
CA PHE A 7 36.33 -53.30 23.81
C PHE A 7 35.22 -52.28 24.06
N LEU A 8 34.68 -52.26 25.29
CA LEU A 8 33.62 -51.34 25.71
C LEU A 8 34.13 -49.88 25.75
N SER A 9 35.37 -49.67 26.19
CA SER A 9 36.03 -48.35 26.16
C SER A 9 36.36 -47.88 24.74
N LEU A 10 36.80 -48.77 23.85
CA LEU A 10 37.03 -48.44 22.44
C LEU A 10 35.74 -48.00 21.73
N VAL A 11 34.65 -48.75 21.93
CA VAL A 11 33.33 -48.42 21.38
C VAL A 11 32.85 -47.07 21.91
N PHE A 12 33.02 -46.81 23.21
CA PHE A 12 32.66 -45.52 23.81
C PHE A 12 33.43 -44.35 23.18
N ILE A 13 34.74 -44.48 22.99
CA ILE A 13 35.57 -43.44 22.35
C ILE A 13 35.11 -43.21 20.91
N ILE A 14 34.85 -44.27 20.14
CA ILE A 14 34.38 -44.16 18.75
C ILE A 14 33.05 -43.42 18.69
N VAL A 15 32.09 -43.75 19.56
CA VAL A 15 30.77 -43.09 19.62
C VAL A 15 30.91 -41.61 19.98
N VAL A 16 31.78 -41.27 20.94
CA VAL A 16 32.05 -39.88 21.32
C VAL A 16 32.67 -39.12 20.15
N VAL A 17 33.67 -39.69 19.47
CA VAL A 17 34.31 -39.07 18.30
C VAL A 17 33.31 -38.87 17.17
N LEU A 18 32.47 -39.86 16.87
CA LEU A 18 31.42 -39.76 15.85
C LEU A 18 30.38 -38.69 16.20
N TYR A 19 30.00 -38.59 17.47
CA TYR A 19 29.10 -37.53 17.96
C TYR A 19 29.74 -36.14 17.78
N PHE A 20 31.03 -35.98 18.07
CA PHE A 20 31.75 -34.73 17.84
C PHE A 20 31.84 -34.35 16.37
N LEU A 21 32.15 -35.31 15.48
CA LEU A 21 32.17 -35.06 14.04
C LEU A 21 30.78 -34.69 13.50
N ALA A 22 29.74 -35.39 13.93
CA ALA A 22 28.37 -35.11 13.51
C ALA A 22 27.89 -33.74 14.00
N SER A 23 28.22 -33.36 15.24
CA SER A 23 27.84 -32.06 15.83
C SER A 23 28.63 -30.88 15.26
N SER A 24 29.83 -31.14 14.75
CA SER A 24 30.71 -30.16 14.12
C SER A 24 30.19 -29.68 12.76
N ILE A 25 29.46 -30.54 12.04
CA ILE A 25 28.91 -30.24 10.73
C ILE A 25 27.53 -29.56 10.89
N LYS A 26 27.44 -28.27 10.54
CA LYS A 26 26.16 -27.57 10.43
C LYS A 26 25.93 -27.10 9.00
N VAL A 27 24.71 -27.31 8.51
CA VAL A 27 24.28 -26.81 7.21
C VAL A 27 23.54 -25.49 7.41
N LEU A 28 23.98 -24.44 6.72
CA LEU A 28 23.29 -23.16 6.63
C LEU A 28 22.55 -23.07 5.30
N LYS A 29 21.32 -22.56 5.34
CA LYS A 29 20.53 -22.32 4.13
C LYS A 29 21.07 -21.11 3.38
N GLU A 30 20.74 -20.99 2.10
CA GLU A 30 21.24 -19.93 1.22
C GLU A 30 20.95 -18.50 1.73
N TYR A 31 19.78 -18.35 2.35
CA TYR A 31 19.28 -17.11 2.94
C TYR A 31 19.69 -16.90 4.40
N GLU A 32 20.46 -17.81 4.99
CA GLU A 32 20.97 -17.72 6.36
C GLU A 32 22.45 -17.36 6.36
N ARG A 33 22.89 -16.68 7.42
CA ARG A 33 24.29 -16.40 7.70
C ARG A 33 24.62 -16.82 9.12
N GLY A 34 25.80 -17.40 9.28
CA GLY A 34 26.30 -17.89 10.55
C GLY A 34 27.27 -16.91 11.18
N VAL A 35 26.85 -16.28 12.28
CA VAL A 35 27.76 -15.52 13.14
C VAL A 35 28.35 -16.49 14.16
N VAL A 36 29.67 -16.67 14.11
CA VAL A 36 30.36 -17.62 14.98
C VAL A 36 31.20 -16.88 16.01
N PHE A 37 30.94 -17.16 17.28
CA PHE A 37 31.73 -16.68 18.41
C PHE A 37 32.67 -17.78 18.86
N ARG A 38 33.98 -17.56 18.76
CA ARG A 38 35.03 -18.44 19.27
C ARG A 38 35.66 -17.82 20.50
N LEU A 39 35.46 -18.40 21.68
CA LEU A 39 35.98 -17.87 22.96
C LEU A 39 35.69 -16.37 23.16
N GLY A 40 34.50 -15.91 22.72
CA GLY A 40 34.09 -14.51 22.83
C GLY A 40 34.62 -13.57 21.72
N ARG A 41 35.46 -14.05 20.79
CA ARG A 41 35.85 -13.30 19.59
C ARG A 41 34.99 -13.69 18.39
N ILE A 42 34.66 -12.69 17.57
CA ILE A 42 33.87 -12.88 16.36
C ILE A 42 34.80 -13.33 15.23
N ILE A 43 34.41 -14.41 14.55
CA ILE A 43 35.03 -14.86 13.30
C ILE A 43 34.25 -14.23 12.14
N PRO A 44 34.89 -13.97 10.97
CA PRO A 44 34.17 -13.56 9.76
C PRO A 44 32.92 -14.41 9.50
N VAL A 45 31.86 -13.76 9.03
CA VAL A 45 30.55 -14.39 8.78
C VAL A 45 30.72 -15.60 7.88
N LYS A 46 30.18 -16.74 8.32
CA LYS A 46 30.16 -17.94 7.49
C LYS A 46 29.00 -17.88 6.51
N GLY A 47 29.33 -18.04 5.23
CA GLY A 47 28.40 -18.09 4.11
C GLY A 47 27.50 -19.35 4.13
N PRO A 48 26.62 -19.48 3.13
CA PRO A 48 25.68 -20.60 3.06
C PRO A 48 26.39 -21.91 2.71
N GLY A 49 25.77 -23.04 3.05
CA GLY A 49 26.31 -24.38 2.80
C GLY A 49 26.90 -25.05 4.04
N LEU A 50 27.90 -25.90 3.81
CA LEU A 50 28.48 -26.78 4.82
C LEU A 50 29.49 -26.00 5.66
N VAL A 51 29.15 -25.81 6.94
CA VAL A 51 29.94 -25.04 7.89
C VAL A 51 30.41 -25.97 9.02
N ILE A 52 31.73 -26.13 9.11
CA ILE A 52 32.37 -26.88 10.19
C ILE A 52 32.63 -25.91 11.35
N ILE A 53 32.13 -26.23 12.53
CA ILE A 53 32.33 -25.47 13.77
C ILE A 53 32.78 -26.38 14.90
N TRP A 54 33.58 -25.87 15.83
CA TRP A 54 33.99 -26.65 16.97
C TRP A 54 32.91 -26.62 18.07
N PRO A 55 32.16 -27.70 18.33
CA PRO A 55 30.92 -27.64 19.13
C PRO A 55 31.11 -27.18 20.60
N ILE A 56 32.32 -27.32 21.16
CA ILE A 56 32.63 -26.87 22.54
C ILE A 56 33.01 -25.37 22.60
N ILE A 57 33.70 -24.88 21.57
CA ILE A 57 34.40 -23.58 21.61
C ILE A 57 33.64 -22.52 20.80
N ASP A 58 32.97 -22.96 19.74
CA ASP A 58 32.29 -22.11 18.77
C ASP A 58 30.78 -22.09 19.05
N LYS A 59 30.22 -20.90 19.33
CA LYS A 59 28.77 -20.68 19.36
C LYS A 59 28.32 -20.11 18.01
N LEU A 60 27.44 -20.81 17.33
CA LEU A 60 26.84 -20.37 16.06
C LEU A 60 25.47 -19.74 16.31
N VAL A 61 25.33 -18.47 15.94
CA VAL A 61 24.05 -17.76 15.84
C VAL A 61 23.66 -17.67 14.38
N ARG A 62 22.45 -18.12 14.04
CA ARG A 62 21.91 -18.07 12.67
C ARG A 62 21.07 -16.82 12.50
N VAL A 63 21.34 -16.05 11.46
CA VAL A 63 20.59 -14.85 11.12
C VAL A 63 20.05 -14.98 9.70
N SER A 64 18.76 -14.73 9.52
CA SER A 64 18.12 -14.70 8.20
C SER A 64 18.33 -13.35 7.53
N LEU A 65 18.68 -13.36 6.24
CA LEU A 65 18.81 -12.16 5.41
C LEU A 65 17.51 -11.77 4.69
N ARG A 66 16.43 -12.53 4.89
CA ARG A 66 15.15 -12.28 4.23
C ARG A 66 14.49 -11.02 4.77
N THR A 67 13.70 -10.37 3.92
CA THR A 67 12.74 -9.36 4.37
C THR A 67 11.71 -10.04 5.26
N ILE A 68 11.53 -9.46 6.43
CA ILE A 68 10.60 -9.87 7.46
C ILE A 68 9.62 -8.72 7.69
N THR A 69 8.40 -9.10 7.98
CA THR A 69 7.31 -8.18 8.27
C THR A 69 7.07 -8.18 9.76
N MET A 70 7.03 -7.00 10.35
CA MET A 70 6.77 -6.81 11.78
C MET A 70 5.62 -5.84 11.96
N ASP A 71 4.56 -6.31 12.62
CA ASP A 71 3.46 -5.45 13.04
C ASP A 71 3.90 -4.61 14.24
N VAL A 72 3.64 -3.30 14.16
CA VAL A 72 3.84 -2.36 15.25
C VAL A 72 2.52 -2.25 16.02
N PRO A 73 2.51 -2.46 17.35
CA PRO A 73 1.29 -2.41 18.13
C PRO A 73 0.64 -1.03 18.07
N SER A 74 -0.70 -0.99 18.12
CA SER A 74 -1.48 0.24 18.05
C SER A 74 -1.07 1.25 19.12
N GLN A 75 -0.90 2.50 18.72
CA GLN A 75 -0.53 3.62 19.59
C GLN A 75 -1.65 4.65 19.63
N ASP A 76 -1.96 5.14 20.82
CA ASP A 76 -2.77 6.34 21.02
C ASP A 76 -1.89 7.57 20.78
N VAL A 77 -2.23 8.37 19.78
CA VAL A 77 -1.49 9.59 19.41
C VAL A 77 -2.47 10.75 19.27
N ILE A 78 -2.05 11.93 19.71
CA ILE A 78 -2.78 13.18 19.48
C ILE A 78 -2.09 13.88 18.31
N THR A 79 -2.83 14.12 17.23
CA THR A 79 -2.31 14.84 16.04
C THR A 79 -2.11 16.32 16.34
N LYS A 80 -1.46 17.04 15.41
CA LYS A 80 -1.25 18.49 15.51
C LYS A 80 -2.54 19.29 15.65
N ASP A 81 -3.66 18.76 15.14
CA ASP A 81 -4.98 19.39 15.21
C ASP A 81 -5.77 18.97 16.47
N ASN A 82 -5.10 18.42 17.48
CA ASN A 82 -5.68 17.94 18.73
C ASN A 82 -6.74 16.83 18.56
N VAL A 83 -6.59 15.99 17.55
CA VAL A 83 -7.45 14.80 17.37
C VAL A 83 -6.74 13.57 17.91
N THR A 84 -7.37 12.88 18.86
CA THR A 84 -6.89 11.59 19.35
C THR A 84 -7.20 10.51 18.32
N VAL A 85 -6.18 9.80 17.85
CA VAL A 85 -6.28 8.70 16.90
C VAL A 85 -5.52 7.47 17.42
N LYS A 86 -6.04 6.29 17.10
CA LYS A 86 -5.32 5.02 17.30
C LYS A 86 -4.70 4.60 15.97
N VAL A 87 -3.39 4.46 15.94
CA VAL A 87 -2.67 4.13 14.71
C VAL A 87 -1.79 2.90 14.90
N ASN A 88 -1.86 1.98 13.95
CA ASN A 88 -0.90 0.87 13.83
C ASN A 88 -0.21 0.91 12.47
N ALA A 89 0.93 0.24 12.40
CA ALA A 89 1.75 0.21 11.20
C ALA A 89 2.45 -1.14 11.05
N VAL A 90 2.99 -1.37 9.86
CA VAL A 90 3.78 -2.55 9.53
C VAL A 90 5.13 -2.08 9.00
N VAL A 91 6.20 -2.68 9.52
CA VAL A 91 7.57 -2.39 9.10
C VAL A 91 8.12 -3.60 8.37
N TYR A 92 8.62 -3.38 7.15
CA TYR A 92 9.33 -4.37 6.36
C TYR A 92 10.81 -4.09 6.44
N PHE A 93 11.58 -5.01 7.00
CA PHE A 93 13.02 -4.84 7.15
C PHE A 93 13.77 -6.14 6.90
N ARG A 94 15.06 -6.04 6.66
CA ARG A 94 15.96 -7.20 6.52
C ARG A 94 17.30 -6.90 7.15
N VAL A 95 18.00 -7.94 7.60
CA VAL A 95 19.36 -7.80 8.09
C VAL A 95 20.32 -7.69 6.91
N MET A 96 21.10 -6.61 6.86
CA MET A 96 22.18 -6.40 5.89
C MET A 96 23.54 -6.84 6.44
N ASP A 97 23.80 -6.57 7.73
CA ASP A 97 25.03 -6.97 8.42
C ASP A 97 24.69 -7.88 9.62
N PRO A 98 24.84 -9.22 9.45
CA PRO A 98 24.59 -10.18 10.51
C PRO A 98 25.45 -9.99 11.76
N ILE A 99 26.68 -9.47 11.62
CA ILE A 99 27.56 -9.25 12.77
C ILE A 99 26.93 -8.17 13.64
N LYS A 100 26.66 -7.00 13.05
CA LYS A 100 26.04 -5.87 13.77
C LYS A 100 24.71 -6.25 14.37
N ALA A 101 23.87 -7.02 13.67
CA ALA A 101 22.56 -7.43 14.17
C ALA A 101 22.62 -8.30 15.43
N VAL A 102 23.74 -8.99 15.68
CA VAL A 102 23.93 -9.83 16.87
C VAL A 102 24.76 -9.11 17.94
N THR A 103 25.63 -8.17 17.55
CA THR A 103 26.60 -7.55 18.49
C THR A 103 26.20 -6.15 18.94
N ALA A 104 25.49 -5.40 18.11
CA ALA A 104 25.15 -4.00 18.39
C ALA A 104 23.87 -3.87 19.23
N ILE A 105 23.00 -4.88 19.22
CA ILE A 105 21.76 -4.94 20.00
C ILE A 105 21.45 -6.38 20.39
N GLU A 106 20.85 -6.59 21.56
CA GLU A 106 20.47 -7.91 22.08
C GLU A 106 19.36 -8.55 21.22
N ASP A 107 18.30 -7.78 20.96
CA ASP A 107 17.20 -8.18 20.10
C ASP A 107 16.87 -7.04 19.12
N TYR A 108 17.30 -7.21 17.87
CA TYR A 108 17.04 -6.25 16.81
C TYR A 108 15.57 -6.18 16.41
N TYR A 109 14.77 -7.25 16.59
CA TYR A 109 13.32 -7.21 16.34
C TYR A 109 12.67 -6.28 17.37
N PHE A 110 12.91 -6.53 18.65
CA PHE A 110 12.35 -5.71 19.72
C PHE A 110 12.82 -4.26 19.62
N GLY A 111 14.12 -4.04 19.41
CA GLY A 111 14.68 -2.70 19.23
C GLY A 111 14.06 -1.94 18.06
N THR A 112 13.89 -2.59 16.91
CA THR A 112 13.24 -2.00 15.73
C THR A 112 11.78 -1.69 16.00
N SER A 113 11.06 -2.56 16.73
CA SER A 113 9.66 -2.31 17.11
C SER A 113 9.52 -1.08 18.00
N GLN A 114 10.38 -0.96 19.01
CA GLN A 114 10.40 0.21 19.90
C GLN A 114 10.75 1.49 19.15
N MET A 115 11.71 1.41 18.22
CA MET A 115 12.08 2.54 17.37
C MET A 115 10.91 2.99 16.48
N ALA A 116 10.22 2.03 15.88
CA ALA A 116 9.05 2.29 15.06
C ALA A 116 7.91 2.93 15.87
N GLN A 117 7.63 2.45 17.08
CA GLN A 117 6.59 3.02 17.97
C GLN A 117 6.90 4.47 18.34
N THR A 118 8.14 4.76 18.77
CA THR A 118 8.56 6.12 19.13
C THR A 118 8.51 7.05 17.92
N THR A 119 8.97 6.59 16.76
CA THR A 119 8.97 7.38 15.53
C THR A 119 7.55 7.64 15.03
N LEU A 120 6.67 6.62 15.04
CA LEU A 120 5.26 6.77 14.72
C LEU A 120 4.61 7.83 15.62
N ARG A 121 4.80 7.74 16.94
CA ARG A 121 4.23 8.71 17.88
C ARG A 121 4.71 10.13 17.60
N SER A 122 6.00 10.31 17.31
CA SER A 122 6.58 11.63 17.04
C SER A 122 6.09 12.23 15.71
N VAL A 123 6.16 11.46 14.61
CA VAL A 123 5.80 11.94 13.27
C VAL A 123 4.29 12.19 13.19
N LEU A 124 3.47 11.25 13.63
CA LEU A 124 2.01 11.39 13.60
C LEU A 124 1.52 12.52 14.53
N GLY A 125 2.23 12.80 15.63
CA GLY A 125 1.92 13.93 16.51
C GLY A 125 2.24 15.30 15.89
N GLN A 126 3.17 15.36 14.94
CA GLN A 126 3.51 16.57 14.19
C GLN A 126 2.67 16.75 12.92
N SER A 127 2.02 15.69 12.45
CA SER A 127 1.15 15.70 11.27
C SER A 127 -0.29 16.09 11.61
N GLN A 128 -0.97 16.65 10.61
CA GLN A 128 -2.40 16.94 10.68
C GLN A 128 -3.24 15.71 10.37
N LEU A 129 -4.49 15.66 10.84
CA LEU A 129 -5.37 14.50 10.58
C LEU A 129 -5.58 14.27 9.09
N ASP A 130 -5.77 15.34 8.31
CA ASP A 130 -5.97 15.23 6.87
C ASP A 130 -4.77 14.58 6.20
N GLU A 131 -3.54 14.93 6.60
CA GLU A 131 -2.31 14.36 6.03
C GLU A 131 -2.22 12.84 6.29
N LEU A 132 -2.66 12.38 7.47
CA LEU A 132 -2.71 10.95 7.79
C LEU A 132 -3.68 10.17 6.89
N LEU A 133 -4.72 10.83 6.39
CA LEU A 133 -5.75 10.23 5.55
C LEU A 133 -5.45 10.38 4.05
N SER A 134 -4.94 11.55 3.62
CA SER A 134 -4.78 11.94 2.22
C SER A 134 -3.35 11.77 1.70
N LYS A 135 -2.32 11.96 2.54
CA LYS A 135 -0.90 11.96 2.16
C LYS A 135 -0.11 10.81 2.78
N ARG A 136 -0.67 9.60 2.74
CA ARG A 136 -0.04 8.40 3.35
C ARG A 136 1.35 8.11 2.80
N ASP A 137 1.58 8.27 1.50
CA ASP A 137 2.89 7.98 0.89
C ASP A 137 4.01 8.87 1.43
N ALA A 138 3.72 10.15 1.68
CA ALA A 138 4.69 11.08 2.24
C ALA A 138 5.06 10.72 3.69
N ILE A 139 4.07 10.32 4.50
CA ILE A 139 4.28 9.88 5.87
C ILE A 139 5.05 8.56 5.91
N ASN A 140 4.67 7.60 5.05
CA ASN A 140 5.35 6.31 4.94
C ASN A 140 6.83 6.49 4.57
N ALA A 141 7.13 7.40 3.62
CA ALA A 141 8.50 7.71 3.23
C ALA A 141 9.30 8.36 4.37
N GLU A 142 8.70 9.30 5.11
CA GLU A 142 9.36 9.96 6.23
C GLU A 142 9.63 8.99 7.40
N LEU A 143 8.65 8.15 7.73
CA LEU A 143 8.82 7.08 8.72
C LEU A 143 9.92 6.11 8.30
N GLN A 144 9.93 5.67 7.03
CA GLN A 144 10.97 4.79 6.50
C GLN A 144 12.35 5.43 6.62
N ARG A 145 12.49 6.71 6.24
CA ARG A 145 13.76 7.45 6.32
C ARG A 145 14.30 7.53 7.74
N ILE A 146 13.46 7.89 8.71
CA ILE A 146 13.88 8.05 10.11
C ILE A 146 14.22 6.69 10.73
N ILE A 147 13.36 5.69 10.56
CA ILE A 147 13.57 4.37 11.18
C ILE A 147 14.80 3.69 10.53
N ASP A 148 14.96 3.77 9.22
CA ASP A 148 16.13 3.20 8.52
C ASP A 148 17.45 3.81 9.04
N PHE A 149 17.52 5.14 9.16
CA PHE A 149 18.70 5.83 9.69
C PHE A 149 19.03 5.40 11.13
N GLN A 150 18.03 5.21 11.98
CA GLN A 150 18.26 4.82 13.38
C GLN A 150 18.58 3.33 13.56
N THR A 151 18.18 2.48 12.61
CA THR A 151 18.39 1.02 12.66
C THR A 151 19.64 0.56 11.90
N GLU A 152 20.24 1.43 11.08
CA GLU A 152 21.49 1.17 10.36
C GLU A 152 22.68 0.77 11.28
N PRO A 153 22.88 1.36 12.48
CA PRO A 153 23.91 0.91 13.41
C PRO A 153 23.75 -0.54 13.86
N TRP A 154 22.53 -1.08 13.83
CA TRP A 154 22.22 -2.47 14.16
C TRP A 154 22.39 -3.41 12.96
N GLY A 155 22.80 -2.91 11.79
CA GLY A 155 22.92 -3.71 10.58
C GLY A 155 21.57 -4.12 9.97
N VAL A 156 20.50 -3.43 10.34
CA VAL A 156 19.14 -3.64 9.83
C VAL A 156 18.84 -2.57 8.79
N LYS A 157 18.24 -2.99 7.66
CA LYS A 157 17.76 -2.08 6.61
C LYS A 157 16.24 -2.13 6.56
N VAL A 158 15.60 -0.98 6.72
CA VAL A 158 14.14 -0.85 6.59
C VAL A 158 13.81 -0.56 5.14
N THR A 159 13.05 -1.48 4.53
CA THR A 159 12.66 -1.41 3.12
C THR A 159 11.42 -0.55 2.94
N ALA A 160 10.43 -0.70 3.81
CA ALA A 160 9.18 0.05 3.76
C ALA A 160 8.54 0.12 5.15
N VAL A 161 7.76 1.18 5.36
CA VAL A 161 6.89 1.35 6.53
C VAL A 161 5.51 1.73 6.00
N GLU A 162 4.49 1.00 6.42
CA GLU A 162 3.12 1.22 5.97
C GLU A 162 2.21 1.43 7.17
N VAL A 163 1.55 2.59 7.23
CA VAL A 163 0.47 2.82 8.19
C VAL A 163 -0.74 1.97 7.79
N LYS A 164 -1.16 1.05 8.67
CA LYS A 164 -2.20 0.04 8.38
C LYS A 164 -3.59 0.65 8.56
N ASN A 165 -3.93 1.01 9.80
CA ASN A 165 -5.22 1.62 10.16
C ASN A 165 -5.02 2.89 10.98
N VAL A 166 -5.94 3.85 10.79
CA VAL A 166 -6.08 5.07 11.60
C VAL A 166 -7.51 5.08 12.11
N ASP A 167 -7.69 4.67 13.36
CA ASP A 167 -9.00 4.61 14.00
C ASP A 167 -9.30 5.94 14.70
N LEU A 168 -10.42 6.54 14.30
CA LEU A 168 -10.92 7.80 14.82
C LEU A 168 -12.04 7.56 15.84
N PRO A 169 -12.25 8.45 16.82
CA PRO A 169 -13.43 8.44 17.66
C PRO A 169 -14.70 8.49 16.80
N VAL A 170 -15.71 7.70 17.17
CA VAL A 170 -16.96 7.53 16.39
C VAL A 170 -17.66 8.87 16.15
N GLU A 171 -17.59 9.79 17.12
CA GLU A 171 -18.17 11.14 17.01
C GLU A 171 -17.53 11.96 15.88
N MET A 172 -16.19 11.97 15.81
CA MET A 172 -15.43 12.66 14.76
C MET A 172 -15.66 12.01 13.39
N GLN A 173 -15.69 10.68 13.33
CA GLN A 173 -15.96 9.97 12.08
C GLN A 173 -17.33 10.34 11.50
N ARG A 174 -18.36 10.45 12.36
CA ARG A 174 -19.70 10.90 11.95
C ARG A 174 -19.71 12.35 11.49
N ALA A 175 -19.01 13.24 12.17
CA ALA A 175 -18.92 14.66 11.79
C ALA A 175 -18.23 14.83 10.43
N ILE A 176 -17.10 14.15 10.21
CA ILE A 176 -16.37 14.16 8.93
C ILE A 176 -17.24 13.55 7.81
N ALA A 177 -17.94 12.44 8.06
CA ALA A 177 -18.83 11.83 7.09
C ALA A 177 -19.95 12.80 6.66
N LYS A 178 -20.59 13.47 7.62
CA LYS A 178 -21.63 14.47 7.34
C LYS A 178 -21.09 15.68 6.57
N GLN A 179 -19.90 16.16 6.92
CA GLN A 179 -19.25 17.26 6.19
C GLN A 179 -18.88 16.85 4.76
N ALA A 180 -18.33 15.65 4.58
CA ALA A 180 -17.96 15.12 3.27
C ALA A 180 -19.19 14.89 2.37
N GLU A 181 -20.31 14.44 2.94
CA GLU A 181 -21.58 14.30 2.24
C GLU A 181 -22.12 15.66 1.77
N ALA A 182 -22.16 16.66 2.66
CA ALA A 182 -22.59 18.01 2.31
C ALA A 182 -21.72 18.67 1.23
N GLU A 183 -20.39 18.50 1.31
CA GLU A 183 -19.45 19.02 0.30
C GLU A 183 -19.60 18.28 -1.03
N ARG A 184 -19.81 16.96 -1.01
CA ARG A 184 -20.10 16.16 -2.22
C ARG A 184 -21.40 16.60 -2.87
N GLU A 185 -22.46 16.82 -2.11
CA GLU A 185 -23.75 17.27 -2.63
C GLU A 185 -23.64 18.68 -3.23
N ARG A 186 -22.95 19.60 -2.54
CA ARG A 186 -22.65 20.95 -3.06
C ARG A 186 -21.88 20.86 -4.37
N ARG A 187 -20.80 20.07 -4.44
CA ARG A 187 -19.99 19.90 -5.65
C ARG A 187 -20.81 19.30 -6.79
N ALA A 188 -21.64 18.30 -6.51
CA ALA A 188 -22.51 17.68 -7.51
C ALA A 188 -23.48 18.72 -8.11
N LYS A 189 -24.11 19.57 -7.29
CA LYS A 189 -25.00 20.65 -7.76
C LYS A 189 -24.27 21.67 -8.64
N VAL A 190 -23.05 22.06 -8.27
CA VAL A 190 -22.24 22.99 -9.07
C VAL A 190 -21.86 22.36 -10.42
N ILE A 191 -21.39 21.11 -10.42
CA ILE A 191 -21.03 20.40 -11.65
C ILE A 191 -22.25 20.23 -12.56
N HIS A 192 -23.43 19.93 -12.00
CA HIS A 192 -24.67 19.81 -12.76
C HIS A 192 -25.09 21.14 -13.38
N ALA A 193 -25.11 22.22 -12.60
CA ALA A 193 -25.46 23.55 -13.10
C ALA A 193 -24.49 24.04 -14.18
N GLU A 194 -23.19 23.78 -14.01
CA GLU A 194 -22.16 24.09 -15.01
C GLU A 194 -22.36 23.26 -16.28
N GLY A 195 -22.69 21.97 -16.15
CA GLY A 195 -23.04 21.10 -17.27
C GLY A 195 -24.27 21.58 -18.04
N GLU A 196 -25.33 21.99 -17.34
CA GLU A 196 -26.54 22.56 -17.94
C GLU A 196 -26.26 23.87 -18.66
N PHE A 197 -25.46 24.76 -18.06
CA PHE A 197 -25.06 26.02 -18.68
C PHE A 197 -24.25 25.78 -19.97
N GLN A 198 -23.25 24.89 -19.92
CA GLN A 198 -22.47 24.53 -21.10
C GLN A 198 -23.32 23.90 -22.20
N ALA A 199 -24.26 23.02 -21.84
CA ALA A 199 -25.19 22.41 -22.79
C ALA A 199 -26.10 23.46 -23.44
N ALA A 200 -26.69 24.36 -22.65
CA ALA A 200 -27.54 25.44 -23.15
C ALA A 200 -26.78 26.39 -24.07
N GLN A 201 -25.54 26.76 -23.73
CA GLN A 201 -24.68 27.59 -24.55
C GLN A 201 -24.40 26.93 -25.92
N LYS A 202 -24.04 25.64 -25.92
CA LYS A 202 -23.78 24.89 -27.17
C LYS A 202 -25.04 24.77 -28.03
N LEU A 203 -26.21 24.56 -27.42
CA LEU A 203 -27.49 24.54 -28.15
C LEU A 203 -27.84 25.90 -28.75
N ALA A 204 -27.58 27.00 -28.02
CA ALA A 204 -27.79 28.35 -28.53
C ALA A 204 -26.86 28.69 -29.70
N ASP A 205 -25.59 28.30 -29.60
CA ASP A 205 -24.62 28.46 -30.69
C ASP A 205 -25.02 27.63 -31.92
N ALA A 206 -25.44 26.37 -31.72
CA ALA A 206 -25.97 25.53 -32.79
C ALA A 206 -27.22 26.14 -33.44
N ALA A 207 -28.14 26.71 -32.66
CA ALA A 207 -29.34 27.38 -33.17
C ALA A 207 -29.00 28.59 -34.05
N LYS A 208 -27.99 29.39 -33.67
CA LYS A 208 -27.50 30.50 -34.51
C LYS A 208 -26.96 30.00 -35.85
N ILE A 209 -26.14 28.94 -35.84
CA ILE A 209 -25.59 28.34 -37.07
C ILE A 209 -26.72 27.85 -37.98
N ILE A 210 -27.70 27.13 -37.42
CA ILE A 210 -28.87 26.63 -38.15
C ILE A 210 -29.70 27.78 -38.75
N ALA A 211 -29.86 28.89 -38.02
CA ALA A 211 -30.59 30.06 -38.49
C ALA A 211 -29.86 30.80 -39.62
N THR A 212 -28.53 30.68 -39.69
CA THR A 212 -27.73 31.33 -40.74
C THR A 212 -27.82 30.51 -42.03
N GLU A 213 -27.63 29.18 -41.97
CA GLU A 213 -27.64 28.31 -43.14
C GLU A 213 -28.90 27.41 -43.23
N PRO A 214 -29.85 27.69 -44.14
CA PRO A 214 -31.11 26.94 -44.24
C PRO A 214 -30.94 25.46 -44.62
N ALA A 215 -29.82 25.08 -45.27
CA ALA A 215 -29.50 23.68 -45.56
C ALA A 215 -29.31 22.82 -44.30
N THR A 216 -28.96 23.43 -43.16
CA THR A 216 -28.73 22.75 -41.89
C THR A 216 -30.02 22.20 -41.29
N LEU A 217 -31.15 22.87 -41.48
CA LEU A 217 -32.47 22.37 -41.06
C LEU A 217 -32.87 21.10 -41.80
N GLN A 218 -32.59 21.03 -43.11
CA GLN A 218 -32.83 19.82 -43.90
C GLN A 218 -31.94 18.66 -43.45
N LEU A 219 -30.66 18.90 -43.18
CA LEU A 219 -29.76 17.87 -42.64
C LEU A 219 -30.23 17.37 -41.27
N ARG A 220 -30.65 18.28 -40.38
CA ARG A 220 -31.19 17.91 -39.07
C ARG A 220 -32.50 17.12 -39.19
N PHE A 221 -33.37 17.49 -40.13
CA PHE A 221 -34.60 16.75 -40.45
C PHE A 221 -34.29 15.32 -40.93
N LEU A 222 -33.32 15.15 -41.83
CA LEU A 222 -32.87 13.83 -42.29
C LEU A 222 -32.25 13.01 -41.15
N GLN A 223 -31.46 13.62 -40.26
CA GLN A 223 -30.91 12.94 -39.09
C GLN A 223 -32.00 12.47 -38.12
N THR A 224 -33.00 13.31 -37.84
CA THR A 224 -34.13 12.91 -36.99
C THR A 224 -34.91 11.74 -37.61
N LEU A 225 -35.05 11.70 -38.94
CA LEU A 225 -35.67 10.55 -39.61
C LEU A 225 -34.86 9.26 -39.42
N THR A 226 -33.52 9.34 -39.45
CA THR A 226 -32.67 8.16 -39.20
C THR A 226 -32.69 7.70 -37.74
N GLU A 227 -32.76 8.61 -36.76
CA GLU A 227 -32.91 8.25 -35.33
C GLU A 227 -34.27 7.59 -35.06
N ILE A 228 -35.36 8.16 -35.61
CA ILE A 228 -36.71 7.60 -35.50
C ILE A 228 -36.81 6.25 -36.22
N SER A 229 -36.09 6.05 -37.32
CA SER A 229 -36.02 4.74 -38.00
C SER A 229 -35.19 3.70 -37.23
N SER A 230 -34.31 4.15 -36.33
CA SER A 230 -33.46 3.30 -35.49
C SER A 230 -34.19 2.85 -34.22
N GLU A 231 -34.99 3.73 -33.60
CA GLU A 231 -35.94 3.34 -32.55
C GLU A 231 -37.11 2.58 -33.20
N LYS A 232 -37.26 1.28 -32.89
CA LYS A 232 -38.26 0.38 -33.48
C LYS A 232 -39.73 0.72 -33.12
N ASN A 233 -40.22 1.93 -33.39
CA ASN A 233 -41.61 2.34 -33.15
C ASN A 233 -42.41 2.41 -34.47
N SER A 234 -43.53 1.69 -34.54
CA SER A 234 -44.30 1.45 -35.77
C SER A 234 -45.28 2.57 -36.17
N THR A 235 -45.29 3.69 -35.44
CA THR A 235 -46.23 4.81 -35.69
C THR A 235 -45.45 6.10 -35.92
N ILE A 236 -45.28 6.46 -37.19
CA ILE A 236 -44.60 7.69 -37.62
C ILE A 236 -45.63 8.81 -37.68
N ILE A 237 -45.58 9.75 -36.73
CA ILE A 237 -46.38 10.99 -36.78
C ILE A 237 -45.57 12.02 -37.57
N PHE A 238 -46.07 12.39 -38.76
CA PHE A 238 -45.38 13.29 -39.68
C PHE A 238 -45.93 14.72 -39.57
N PRO A 239 -45.22 15.66 -38.93
CA PRO A 239 -45.61 17.08 -38.96
C PRO A 239 -45.21 17.66 -40.32
N VAL A 240 -46.17 17.83 -41.23
CA VAL A 240 -45.92 18.50 -42.51
C VAL A 240 -45.75 20.01 -42.27
N PRO A 241 -44.68 20.66 -42.78
CA PRO A 241 -44.52 22.11 -42.71
C PRO A 241 -45.72 22.82 -43.34
N ILE A 242 -46.28 23.82 -42.64
CA ILE A 242 -47.48 24.56 -43.09
C ILE A 242 -47.28 25.22 -44.46
N ASP A 243 -46.05 25.56 -44.83
CA ASP A 243 -45.73 26.19 -46.12
C ASP A 243 -45.93 25.25 -47.32
N LEU A 244 -45.89 23.92 -47.11
CA LEU A 244 -46.25 22.94 -48.16
C LEU A 244 -47.77 22.76 -48.31
N ILE A 245 -48.55 23.07 -47.27
CA ILE A 245 -50.02 22.95 -47.26
C ILE A 245 -50.70 24.24 -47.71
N LYS A 246 -50.09 25.41 -47.45
CA LYS A 246 -50.59 26.75 -47.85
C LYS A 246 -51.14 26.82 -49.27
N PRO A 247 -50.45 26.32 -50.32
CA PRO A 247 -50.94 26.39 -51.69
C PRO A 247 -52.25 25.62 -51.94
N PHE A 248 -52.53 24.59 -51.14
CA PHE A 248 -53.75 23.78 -51.23
C PHE A 248 -54.91 24.36 -50.40
N LEU A 249 -54.62 25.13 -49.35
CA LEU A 249 -55.60 25.83 -48.53
C LEU A 249 -56.10 27.11 -49.21
N GLU A 250 -55.23 27.87 -49.87
CA GLU A 250 -55.61 29.10 -50.59
C GLU A 250 -56.48 28.80 -51.82
N LYS A 251 -56.27 27.66 -52.50
CA LYS A 251 -57.05 27.25 -53.68
C LYS A 251 -58.50 26.86 -53.37
N ARG A 252 -58.88 26.73 -52.10
CA ARG A 252 -60.24 26.39 -51.67
C ARG A 252 -61.09 27.62 -51.32
N ASN A 253 -60.49 28.80 -51.26
CA ASN A 253 -61.15 30.07 -50.94
C ASN A 253 -61.31 31.03 -52.14
N SER A 254 -61.09 30.54 -53.37
CA SER A 254 -61.46 31.21 -54.63
C SER A 254 -62.46 30.36 -55.40
#